data_AF-A0A1Y4II67-F1
#
_entry.id   AF-A0A1Y4II67-F1
#
_cell.length_a   1.000
_cell.length_b   1.000
_cell.length_c   1.000
_cell.angle_alpha   90.00
_cell.angle_beta   90.00
_cell.angle_gamma   90.00
#
_symmetry.space_group_name_H-M   'P 1'
#
loop_
_entity.id
_entity.type
_entity.pdbx_description
1 polymer ?
#
loop_
_entity_poly.entity_id
_entity_poly.type
_entity_poly.pdbx_seq_one_letter_code
_entity_poly.pdbx_strand_id
1 'polypeptide(L)'
;MPELISIEEAARITGFPYEEIEDWVKSRKITSFHTRTGTRMVDPENLRDFIAHIEHLGIQKLYLQLVIQDKEEEADEIIAQYDDYLFCLRSLKNISPLLKQIIAELSTFIDDKQDRYIFTEITSGAKILDVAKRISLPVTSLTLSPYIRKCLQKLELETMEDLLRYARKKGLDSLLKIPGFGPLGLDQLKFQLEKHKIMNKAGDSDLYQYIINEPDS
;
A
#
# COMPACT_ATOMS: atom_id res chain seq x y z
N MET A 1 -44.36 53.99 -8.04
CA MET A 1 -44.89 52.62 -8.05
C MET A 1 -44.09 51.85 -9.07
N PRO A 2 -43.60 50.64 -8.78
CA PRO A 2 -43.01 49.80 -9.83
C PRO A 2 -44.07 49.56 -10.91
N GLU A 3 -43.65 49.71 -12.17
CA GLU A 3 -44.50 49.49 -13.33
C GLU A 3 -44.66 47.98 -13.51
N LEU A 4 -45.81 47.45 -13.07
CA LEU A 4 -46.09 46.02 -13.15
C LEU A 4 -46.42 45.62 -14.58
N ILE A 5 -45.98 44.44 -15.00
CA ILE A 5 -46.25 43.88 -16.34
C ILE A 5 -47.17 42.66 -16.27
N SER A 6 -47.92 42.38 -17.34
CA SER A 6 -48.71 41.14 -17.40
C SER A 6 -47.79 39.93 -17.65
N ILE A 7 -48.31 38.72 -17.44
CA ILE A 7 -47.52 37.49 -17.67
C ILE A 7 -47.21 37.33 -19.17
N GLU A 8 -48.12 37.74 -20.06
CA GLU A 8 -47.90 37.75 -21.51
C GLU A 8 -46.75 38.68 -21.90
N GLU A 9 -46.69 39.87 -21.30
CA GLU A 9 -45.61 40.83 -21.55
C GLU A 9 -44.28 40.33 -20.96
N ALA A 10 -44.31 39.71 -19.78
CA ALA A 10 -43.14 39.07 -19.18
C ALA A 10 -42.58 37.95 -20.06
N ALA A 11 -43.43 37.09 -20.62
CA ALA A 11 -43.03 36.04 -21.57
C ALA A 11 -42.39 36.63 -22.82
N ARG A 12 -42.97 37.70 -23.36
CA ARG A 12 -42.43 38.39 -24.53
C ARG A 12 -41.04 39.00 -24.29
N ILE A 13 -40.84 39.65 -23.15
CA ILE A 13 -39.57 40.33 -22.83
C ILE A 13 -38.47 39.33 -22.48
N THR A 14 -38.80 38.27 -21.73
CA THR A 14 -37.81 37.33 -21.21
C THR A 14 -37.55 36.15 -22.14
N GLY A 15 -38.45 35.89 -23.09
CA GLY A 15 -38.37 34.74 -24.00
C GLY A 15 -38.79 33.41 -23.37
N PHE A 16 -39.16 33.39 -22.08
CA PHE A 16 -39.70 32.20 -21.43
C PHE A 16 -41.17 31.96 -21.82
N PRO A 17 -41.60 30.69 -21.91
CA PRO A 17 -43.00 30.35 -22.17
C PRO A 17 -43.94 30.96 -21.13
N TYR A 18 -45.15 31.33 -21.56
CA TYR A 18 -46.18 31.88 -20.66
C TYR A 18 -46.46 30.92 -19.49
N GLU A 19 -46.59 29.62 -19.79
CA GLU A 19 -46.90 28.57 -18.82
C GLU A 19 -45.83 28.47 -17.73
N GLU A 20 -44.56 28.66 -18.10
CA GLU A 20 -43.44 28.56 -17.17
C GLU A 20 -43.39 29.75 -16.21
N ILE A 21 -43.62 30.97 -16.71
CA ILE A 21 -43.75 32.17 -15.88
C ILE A 21 -45.00 32.08 -14.99
N GLU A 22 -46.11 31.57 -15.53
CA GLU A 22 -47.34 31.37 -14.78
C GLU A 22 -47.12 30.37 -13.62
N ASP A 23 -46.36 29.31 -13.84
CA ASP A 23 -46.01 28.34 -12.81
C ASP A 23 -45.06 28.92 -11.76
N TRP A 24 -44.11 29.77 -12.12
CA TRP A 24 -43.29 30.50 -11.15
C TRP A 24 -44.12 31.42 -10.26
N VAL A 25 -45.14 32.08 -10.85
CA VAL A 25 -46.12 32.89 -10.11
C VAL A 25 -46.96 32.01 -9.17
N LYS A 26 -47.53 30.91 -9.67
CA LYS A 26 -48.38 29.99 -8.87
C LYS A 26 -47.61 29.36 -7.71
N SER A 27 -46.35 29.01 -7.94
CA SER A 27 -45.44 28.44 -6.93
C SER A 27 -44.81 29.49 -6.01
N ARG A 28 -45.16 30.78 -6.17
CA ARG A 28 -44.65 31.91 -5.37
C ARG A 28 -43.13 32.09 -5.43
N LYS A 29 -42.50 31.64 -6.52
CA LYS A 29 -41.07 31.86 -6.77
C LYS A 29 -40.79 33.29 -7.23
N ILE A 30 -41.77 33.92 -7.87
CA ILE A 30 -41.78 35.34 -8.22
C ILE A 30 -43.03 36.03 -7.67
N THR A 31 -42.89 37.31 -7.35
CA THR A 31 -43.90 38.16 -6.74
C THR A 31 -44.93 38.55 -7.79
N SER A 32 -46.21 38.42 -7.43
CA SER A 32 -47.33 38.79 -8.31
C SER A 32 -48.43 39.54 -7.56
N PHE A 33 -49.17 40.35 -8.30
CA PHE A 33 -50.25 41.20 -7.81
C PHE A 33 -51.51 40.96 -8.63
N HIS A 34 -52.68 41.08 -8.00
CA HIS A 34 -53.96 41.00 -8.70
C HIS A 34 -54.50 42.42 -8.92
N THR A 35 -54.91 42.70 -10.15
CA THR A 35 -55.67 43.91 -10.46
C THR A 35 -57.13 43.76 -10.02
N ARG A 36 -57.86 44.88 -9.94
CA ARG A 36 -59.31 44.87 -9.65
C ARG A 36 -60.14 44.11 -10.69
N THR A 37 -59.59 43.90 -11.89
CA THR A 37 -60.19 43.12 -13.00
C THR A 37 -59.82 41.63 -12.97
N GLY A 38 -59.04 41.19 -11.98
CA GLY A 38 -58.63 39.79 -11.82
C GLY A 38 -57.37 39.39 -12.60
N THR A 39 -56.80 40.27 -13.41
CA THR A 39 -55.55 40.04 -14.15
C THR A 39 -54.37 40.00 -13.20
N ARG A 40 -53.50 38.98 -13.33
CA ARG A 40 -52.25 38.86 -12.59
C ARG A 40 -51.14 39.67 -13.25
N MET A 41 -50.43 40.43 -12.44
CA MET A 41 -49.31 41.27 -12.84
C MET A 41 -48.07 40.87 -12.06
N VAL A 42 -46.90 40.98 -12.67
CA VAL A 42 -45.61 40.58 -12.13
C VAL A 42 -44.70 41.80 -11.99
N ASP A 43 -43.86 41.79 -10.97
CA ASP A 43 -42.79 42.78 -10.81
C ASP A 43 -41.60 42.42 -11.74
N PRO A 44 -41.24 43.28 -12.71
CA PRO A 44 -40.15 43.02 -13.65
C PRO A 44 -38.77 42.93 -12.99
N GLU A 45 -38.54 43.59 -11.86
CA GLU A 45 -37.25 43.52 -11.15
C GLU A 45 -37.12 42.16 -10.47
N ASN A 46 -38.15 41.74 -9.74
CA ASN A 46 -38.15 40.43 -9.09
C ASN A 46 -38.09 39.26 -10.09
N LEU A 47 -38.72 39.40 -11.26
CA LEU A 47 -38.62 38.41 -12.34
C LEU A 47 -37.18 38.32 -12.88
N ARG A 48 -36.51 39.46 -13.11
CA ARG A 48 -35.12 39.48 -13.58
C ARG A 48 -34.15 38.86 -12.57
N ASP A 49 -34.29 39.21 -11.29
CA ASP A 49 -33.47 38.63 -10.23
C ASP A 49 -33.64 37.12 -10.13
N PHE A 50 -34.88 36.64 -10.27
CA PHE A 50 -35.18 35.21 -10.24
C PHE A 50 -34.61 34.47 -11.46
N ILE A 51 -34.69 35.05 -12.66
CA ILE A 51 -34.08 34.48 -13.87
C ILE A 51 -32.56 34.40 -13.70
N ALA A 52 -31.90 35.48 -13.27
CA ALA A 52 -30.46 35.48 -13.03
C ALA A 52 -30.04 34.41 -12.01
N HIS A 53 -30.87 34.19 -10.98
CA HIS A 53 -30.65 33.12 -10.00
C HIS A 53 -30.76 31.71 -10.62
N ILE A 54 -31.77 31.46 -11.46
CA ILE A 54 -31.92 30.18 -12.18
C ILE A 54 -30.74 29.94 -13.12
N GLU A 55 -30.34 30.96 -13.89
CA GLU A 55 -29.21 30.86 -14.81
C GLU A 55 -27.92 30.50 -14.07
N HIS A 56 -27.66 31.16 -12.94
CA HIS A 56 -26.52 30.86 -12.09
C HIS A 56 -26.57 29.43 -11.53
N LEU A 57 -27.73 28.97 -11.06
CA LEU A 57 -27.92 27.58 -10.62
C LEU A 57 -27.71 26.58 -11.77
N GLY A 58 -28.15 26.92 -12.98
CA GLY A 58 -27.92 26.12 -14.18
C GLY A 58 -26.44 25.97 -14.48
N ILE A 59 -25.67 27.06 -14.42
CA ILE A 59 -24.21 27.05 -14.58
C ILE A 59 -23.53 26.20 -13.52
N GLN A 60 -23.93 26.35 -12.24
CA GLN A 60 -23.38 25.53 -11.16
C GLN A 60 -23.68 24.04 -11.35
N LYS A 61 -24.89 23.69 -11.81
CA LYS A 61 -25.26 22.32 -12.12
C LYS A 61 -24.41 21.73 -13.24
N LEU A 62 -24.18 22.49 -14.32
CA LEU A 62 -23.32 22.07 -15.43
C LEU A 62 -21.87 21.85 -14.98
N TYR A 63 -21.33 22.75 -14.16
CA TYR A 63 -20.00 22.59 -13.58
C TYR A 63 -19.89 21.32 -12.72
N LEU A 64 -20.86 21.08 -11.84
CA LEU A 64 -20.86 19.88 -11.02
C LEU A 64 -20.98 18.60 -11.85
N GLN A 65 -21.75 18.61 -12.94
CA GLN A 65 -21.84 17.47 -13.86
C GLN A 65 -20.49 17.16 -14.50
N LEU A 66 -19.73 18.19 -14.92
CA LEU A 66 -18.39 18.00 -15.47
C LEU A 66 -17.43 17.40 -14.43
N VAL A 67 -17.45 17.92 -13.19
CA VAL A 67 -16.63 17.37 -12.10
C VAL A 67 -16.99 15.92 -11.79
N ILE A 68 -18.28 15.58 -11.81
CA ILE A 68 -18.74 14.19 -11.60
C ILE A 68 -18.20 13.31 -12.73
N GLN A 69 -18.33 13.73 -13.98
CA GLN A 69 -17.82 12.97 -15.13
C GLN A 69 -16.30 12.73 -15.03
N ASP A 70 -15.51 13.77 -14.74
CA ASP A 70 -14.06 13.63 -14.56
C ASP A 70 -13.72 12.62 -13.45
N LYS A 71 -14.54 12.58 -12.37
CA LYS A 71 -14.35 11.64 -11.26
C LYS A 71 -14.80 10.22 -11.58
N GLU A 72 -15.82 10.05 -12.42
CA GLU A 72 -16.21 8.74 -12.94
C GLU A 72 -15.10 8.18 -13.84
N GLU A 73 -14.53 8.99 -14.73
CA GLU A 73 -13.39 8.61 -15.56
C GLU A 73 -12.15 8.23 -14.73
N GLU A 74 -11.80 9.03 -13.71
CA GLU A 74 -10.70 8.70 -12.78
C GLU A 74 -10.95 7.38 -12.03
N ALA A 75 -12.19 7.11 -11.63
CA ALA A 75 -12.54 5.85 -10.97
C ALA A 75 -12.42 4.65 -11.92
N ASP A 76 -12.85 4.79 -13.17
CA ASP A 76 -12.74 3.74 -14.19
C ASP A 76 -11.28 3.42 -14.52
N GLU A 77 -10.41 4.43 -14.60
CA GLU A 77 -8.96 4.24 -14.77
C GLU A 77 -8.34 3.43 -13.62
N ILE A 78 -8.71 3.77 -12.38
CA ILE A 78 -8.24 3.06 -11.19
C ILE A 78 -8.74 1.61 -11.23
N ILE A 79 -10.02 1.38 -11.56
CA ILE A 79 -10.60 0.03 -11.66
C ILE A 79 -9.84 -0.79 -12.71
N ALA A 80 -9.58 -0.23 -13.89
CA ALA A 80 -8.83 -0.89 -14.95
C ALA A 80 -7.43 -1.30 -14.49
N GLN A 81 -6.71 -0.42 -13.77
CA GLN A 81 -5.40 -0.74 -13.22
C GLN A 81 -5.44 -1.91 -12.22
N TYR A 82 -6.45 -1.94 -11.36
CA TYR A 82 -6.62 -3.04 -10.41
C TYR A 82 -7.05 -4.35 -11.08
N ASP A 83 -7.84 -4.29 -12.16
CA ASP A 83 -8.20 -5.45 -12.96
C ASP A 83 -6.98 -6.08 -13.64
N ASP A 84 -6.08 -5.27 -14.20
CA ASP A 84 -4.81 -5.74 -14.75
C ASP A 84 -3.92 -6.40 -13.67
N TYR A 85 -3.84 -5.79 -12.49
CA TYR A 85 -3.10 -6.36 -11.36
C TYR A 85 -3.72 -7.70 -10.91
N LEU A 86 -5.05 -7.77 -10.83
CA LEU A 86 -5.77 -8.99 -10.48
C LEU A 86 -5.56 -10.09 -11.53
N PHE A 87 -5.54 -9.74 -12.82
CA PHE A 87 -5.20 -10.65 -13.90
C PHE A 87 -3.78 -11.21 -13.74
N CYS A 88 -2.80 -10.36 -13.43
CA CYS A 88 -1.42 -10.78 -13.18
C CYS A 88 -1.34 -11.75 -11.99
N LEU A 89 -2.02 -11.46 -10.88
CA LEU A 89 -2.05 -12.34 -9.70
C LEU A 89 -2.72 -13.69 -9.99
N ARG A 90 -3.83 -13.70 -10.72
CA ARG A 90 -4.51 -14.94 -11.13
C ARG A 90 -3.62 -15.76 -12.07
N SER A 91 -2.96 -15.10 -13.01
CA SER A 91 -1.98 -15.72 -13.91
C SER A 91 -0.82 -16.31 -13.13
N LEU A 92 -0.27 -15.59 -12.15
CA LEU A 92 0.79 -16.09 -11.26
C LEU A 92 0.37 -17.36 -10.52
N LYS A 93 -0.86 -17.46 -10.03
CA LYS A 93 -1.35 -18.70 -9.39
C LYS A 93 -1.32 -19.89 -10.34
N ASN A 94 -1.63 -19.69 -11.61
CA ASN A 94 -1.68 -20.73 -12.63
C ASN A 94 -0.28 -21.03 -13.24
N ILE A 95 0.57 -20.01 -13.35
CA ILE A 95 1.92 -20.10 -13.93
C ILE A 95 2.94 -20.54 -12.88
N SER A 96 2.71 -20.29 -11.59
CA SER A 96 3.63 -20.67 -10.49
C SER A 96 3.97 -22.16 -10.47
N PRO A 97 3.02 -23.11 -10.66
CA PRO A 97 3.36 -24.53 -10.81
C PRO A 97 4.31 -24.81 -11.98
N LEU A 98 4.07 -24.18 -13.14
CA LEU A 98 4.92 -24.34 -14.33
C LEU A 98 6.32 -23.74 -14.10
N LEU A 99 6.41 -22.55 -13.50
CA LEU A 99 7.68 -21.94 -13.13
C LEU A 99 8.48 -22.83 -12.18
N LYS A 100 7.82 -23.44 -11.17
CA LYS A 100 8.47 -24.39 -10.26
C LYS A 100 9.02 -25.61 -11.00
N GLN A 101 8.27 -26.12 -11.99
CA GLN A 101 8.70 -27.25 -12.79
C GLN A 101 9.91 -26.90 -13.68
N ILE A 102 9.87 -25.72 -14.33
CA ILE A 102 10.99 -25.19 -15.12
C ILE A 102 12.23 -25.00 -14.22
N ILE A 103 12.08 -24.39 -13.04
CA ILE A 103 13.19 -24.21 -12.09
C ILE A 103 13.76 -25.56 -11.68
N ALA A 104 12.91 -26.55 -11.40
CA ALA A 104 13.36 -27.89 -11.04
C ALA A 104 14.17 -28.55 -12.18
N GLU A 105 13.69 -28.49 -13.42
CA GLU A 105 14.42 -28.99 -14.59
C GLU A 105 15.74 -28.25 -14.80
N LEU A 106 15.72 -26.91 -14.77
CA LEU A 106 16.92 -26.08 -14.93
C LEU A 106 17.97 -26.38 -13.84
N SER A 107 17.53 -26.63 -12.61
CA SER A 107 18.44 -26.98 -11.51
C SER A 107 19.21 -28.28 -11.77
N THR A 108 18.68 -29.20 -12.57
CA THR A 108 19.36 -30.48 -12.86
C THR A 108 20.61 -30.30 -13.71
N PHE A 109 20.72 -29.21 -14.47
CA PHE A 109 21.88 -28.91 -15.30
C PHE A 109 23.07 -28.31 -14.52
N ILE A 110 22.88 -27.99 -13.23
CA ILE A 110 23.92 -27.38 -12.40
C ILE A 110 24.59 -28.48 -11.58
N ASP A 111 25.77 -28.95 -12.00
CA ASP A 111 26.46 -30.08 -11.34
C ASP A 111 26.86 -29.79 -9.89
N ASP A 112 27.40 -28.60 -9.65
CA ASP A 112 27.81 -28.20 -8.31
C ASP A 112 26.60 -28.05 -7.38
N LYS A 113 26.67 -28.74 -6.24
CA LYS A 113 25.56 -28.83 -5.28
C LYS A 113 25.25 -27.48 -4.63
N GLN A 114 26.27 -26.65 -4.43
CA GLN A 114 26.17 -25.35 -3.80
C GLN A 114 25.55 -24.34 -4.78
N ASP A 115 26.01 -24.32 -6.03
CA ASP A 115 25.45 -23.49 -7.08
C ASP A 115 24.00 -23.86 -7.41
N ARG A 116 23.69 -25.17 -7.44
CA ARG A 116 22.32 -25.67 -7.65
C ARG A 116 21.37 -25.20 -6.56
N TYR A 117 21.84 -25.24 -5.31
CA TYR A 117 21.10 -24.75 -4.16
C TYR A 117 20.86 -23.24 -4.28
N ILE A 118 21.90 -22.44 -4.56
CA ILE A 118 21.78 -21.00 -4.73
C ILE A 118 20.78 -20.65 -5.85
N PHE A 119 20.89 -21.29 -7.01
CA PHE A 119 19.99 -21.08 -8.15
C PHE A 119 18.53 -21.36 -7.79
N THR A 120 18.25 -22.53 -7.21
CA THR A 120 16.88 -22.96 -6.87
C THR A 120 16.25 -21.99 -5.87
N GLU A 121 17.04 -21.45 -4.96
CA GLU A 121 16.59 -20.58 -3.87
C GLU A 121 16.36 -19.14 -4.26
N ILE A 122 17.22 -18.59 -5.12
CA ILE A 122 17.03 -17.27 -5.72
C ILE A 122 15.79 -17.29 -6.62
N THR A 123 15.70 -18.29 -7.51
CA THR A 123 14.62 -18.37 -8.50
C THR A 123 13.26 -18.72 -7.89
N SER A 124 13.24 -19.42 -6.75
CA SER A 124 12.00 -19.68 -6.01
C SER A 124 11.58 -18.54 -5.08
N GLY A 125 12.38 -17.48 -4.94
CA GLY A 125 12.07 -16.26 -4.17
C GLY A 125 11.96 -16.42 -2.65
N ALA A 126 12.16 -17.62 -2.11
CA ALA A 126 11.77 -17.96 -0.74
C ALA A 126 12.88 -17.82 0.31
N LYS A 127 14.17 -17.74 -0.06
CA LYS A 127 15.25 -17.74 0.94
C LYS A 127 15.99 -16.43 1.15
N ILE A 128 16.20 -15.59 0.14
CA ILE A 128 17.09 -14.43 0.34
C ILE A 128 16.55 -13.45 1.41
N LEU A 129 15.24 -13.19 1.42
CA LEU A 129 14.62 -12.29 2.40
C LEU A 129 14.57 -12.92 3.80
N ASP A 130 14.28 -14.22 3.90
CA ASP A 130 14.21 -14.92 5.18
C ASP A 130 15.60 -15.21 5.77
N VAL A 131 16.60 -15.40 4.91
CA VAL A 131 18.02 -15.42 5.26
C VAL A 131 18.44 -14.04 5.76
N ALA A 132 18.14 -12.97 5.02
CA ALA A 132 18.45 -11.59 5.42
C ALA A 132 17.84 -11.25 6.78
N LYS A 133 16.58 -11.66 7.03
CA LYS A 133 15.93 -11.51 8.34
C LYS A 133 16.68 -12.28 9.43
N ARG A 134 17.03 -13.55 9.20
CA ARG A 134 17.71 -14.41 10.19
C ARG A 134 19.10 -13.90 10.55
N ILE A 135 19.91 -13.47 9.58
CA ILE A 135 21.26 -12.95 9.84
C ILE A 135 21.22 -11.59 10.57
N SER A 136 20.22 -10.76 10.24
CA SER A 136 20.01 -9.45 10.87
C SER A 136 19.33 -9.52 12.25
N LEU A 137 18.94 -10.72 12.73
CA LEU A 137 18.35 -10.85 14.07
C LEU A 137 19.37 -10.44 15.13
N PRO A 138 19.00 -9.60 16.11
CA PRO A 138 19.91 -9.24 17.18
C PRO A 138 20.09 -10.42 18.13
N VAL A 139 21.30 -10.57 18.69
CA VAL A 139 21.61 -11.58 19.72
C VAL A 139 20.69 -11.47 20.93
N THR A 140 20.14 -10.28 21.20
CA THR A 140 19.15 -10.04 22.24
C THR A 140 17.84 -10.83 22.04
N SER A 141 17.54 -11.26 20.80
CA SER A 141 16.40 -12.13 20.50
C SER A 141 16.55 -13.54 21.07
N LEU A 142 17.77 -13.96 21.42
CA LEU A 142 18.02 -15.25 22.05
C LEU A 142 17.66 -15.20 23.52
N THR A 143 17.02 -16.26 24.02
CA THR A 143 16.70 -16.38 25.44
C THR A 143 17.93 -16.84 26.21
N LEU A 144 18.84 -15.90 26.49
CA LEU A 144 20.14 -16.15 27.12
C LEU A 144 20.19 -15.61 28.56
N SER A 145 20.95 -16.29 29.40
CA SER A 145 21.26 -15.84 30.77
C SER A 145 22.02 -14.50 30.77
N PRO A 146 21.86 -13.62 31.79
CA PRO A 146 22.47 -12.29 31.80
C PRO A 146 23.98 -12.27 31.61
N TYR A 147 24.70 -13.25 32.18
CA TYR A 147 26.15 -13.35 32.05
C TYR A 147 26.60 -13.65 30.61
N ILE A 148 25.83 -14.45 29.85
CA ILE A 148 26.10 -14.77 28.45
C ILE A 148 25.96 -13.50 27.61
N ARG A 149 24.84 -12.76 27.78
CA ARG A 149 24.63 -11.50 27.07
C ARG A 149 25.75 -10.50 27.34
N LYS A 150 26.18 -10.38 28.60
CA LYS A 150 27.29 -9.50 28.98
C LYS A 150 28.61 -9.91 28.31
N CYS A 151 28.85 -11.21 28.11
CA CYS A 151 30.03 -11.68 27.38
C CYS A 151 29.93 -11.38 25.87
N LEU A 152 28.79 -11.65 25.25
CA LEU A 152 28.57 -11.37 23.82
C LEU A 152 28.67 -9.86 23.52
N GLN A 153 28.13 -9.02 24.42
CA GLN A 153 28.26 -7.57 24.34
C GLN A 153 29.72 -7.09 24.45
N LYS A 154 30.52 -7.68 25.34
CA LYS A 154 31.96 -7.36 25.45
C LYS A 154 32.76 -7.74 24.20
N LEU A 155 32.25 -8.67 23.40
CA LEU A 155 32.85 -9.10 22.14
C LEU A 155 32.26 -8.35 20.93
N GLU A 156 31.35 -7.40 21.16
CA GLU A 156 30.64 -6.65 20.11
C GLU A 156 29.87 -7.57 19.16
N LEU A 157 29.33 -8.68 19.68
CA LEU A 157 28.50 -9.62 18.92
C LEU A 157 27.03 -9.23 19.08
N GLU A 158 26.56 -8.34 18.20
CA GLU A 158 25.22 -7.74 18.29
C GLU A 158 24.17 -8.49 17.47
N THR A 159 24.56 -9.11 16.36
CA THR A 159 23.68 -9.82 15.42
C THR A 159 24.02 -11.31 15.27
N MET A 160 23.12 -12.09 14.67
CA MET A 160 23.42 -13.47 14.28
C MET A 160 24.57 -13.53 13.27
N GLU A 161 24.67 -12.55 12.38
CA GLU A 161 25.81 -12.44 11.46
C GLU A 161 27.13 -12.34 12.21
N ASP A 162 27.21 -11.48 13.24
CA ASP A 162 28.43 -11.33 14.04
C ASP A 162 28.82 -12.63 14.73
N LEU A 163 27.84 -13.33 15.30
CA LEU A 163 28.04 -14.65 15.91
C LEU A 163 28.56 -15.68 14.90
N LEU A 164 28.00 -15.70 13.69
CA LEU A 164 28.43 -16.60 12.63
C LEU A 164 29.84 -16.24 12.14
N ARG A 165 30.14 -14.96 11.91
CA ARG A 165 31.49 -14.48 11.57
C ARG A 165 32.51 -14.89 12.65
N TYR A 166 32.16 -14.71 13.92
CA TYR A 166 32.99 -15.14 15.05
C TYR A 166 33.21 -16.66 15.07
N ALA A 167 32.13 -17.44 14.95
CA ALA A 167 32.18 -18.90 14.96
C ALA A 167 33.03 -19.44 13.79
N ARG A 168 32.93 -18.82 12.60
CA ARG A 168 33.74 -19.20 11.44
C ARG A 168 35.22 -18.87 11.61
N LYS A 169 35.54 -17.72 12.22
CA LYS A 169 36.94 -17.25 12.39
C LYS A 169 37.66 -17.91 13.57
N LYS A 170 36.98 -18.14 14.69
CA LYS A 170 37.60 -18.59 15.96
C LYS A 170 37.04 -19.92 16.47
N GLY A 171 35.94 -20.42 15.93
CA GLY A 171 35.17 -21.51 16.51
C GLY A 171 34.33 -21.02 17.69
N LEU A 172 33.10 -21.55 17.81
CA LEU A 172 32.21 -21.17 18.91
C LEU A 172 32.76 -21.61 20.28
N ASP A 173 33.50 -22.73 20.33
CA ASP A 173 34.12 -23.24 21.55
C ASP A 173 35.22 -22.31 22.09
N SER A 174 35.75 -21.38 21.28
CA SER A 174 36.68 -20.35 21.75
C SER A 174 36.04 -19.40 22.77
N LEU A 175 34.71 -19.37 22.88
CA LEU A 175 34.02 -18.65 23.96
C LEU A 175 34.38 -19.20 25.35
N LEU A 176 34.74 -20.49 25.49
CA LEU A 176 35.17 -21.08 26.77
C LEU A 176 36.48 -20.49 27.30
N LYS A 177 37.26 -19.83 26.44
CA LYS A 177 38.50 -19.14 26.84
C LYS A 177 38.22 -17.77 27.47
N ILE A 178 36.97 -17.29 27.42
CA ILE A 178 36.58 -15.97 27.90
C ILE A 178 36.29 -16.05 29.41
N PRO A 179 36.92 -15.20 30.23
CA PRO A 179 36.65 -15.15 31.66
C PRO A 179 35.15 -14.91 31.94
N GLY A 180 34.53 -15.86 32.66
CA GLY A 180 33.10 -15.81 33.00
C GLY A 180 32.16 -16.54 32.03
N PHE A 181 32.68 -17.17 30.97
CA PHE A 181 31.90 -17.98 30.04
C PHE A 181 32.16 -19.47 30.27
N GLY A 182 31.18 -20.18 30.85
CA GLY A 182 31.30 -21.60 31.19
C GLY A 182 30.67 -22.55 30.17
N PRO A 183 30.87 -23.88 30.32
CA PRO A 183 30.29 -24.91 29.46
C PRO A 183 28.77 -24.83 29.33
N LEU A 184 28.08 -24.61 30.45
CA LEU A 184 26.61 -24.42 30.47
C LEU A 184 26.15 -23.23 29.62
N GLY A 185 26.96 -22.17 29.56
CA GLY A 185 26.67 -21.00 28.74
C GLY A 185 26.83 -21.29 27.25
N LEU A 186 27.83 -22.09 26.90
CA LEU A 186 28.03 -22.56 25.53
C LEU A 186 26.89 -23.48 25.08
N ASP A 187 26.46 -24.41 25.94
CA ASP A 187 25.35 -25.31 25.64
C ASP A 187 24.03 -24.54 25.47
N GLN A 188 23.77 -23.56 26.35
CA GLN A 188 22.60 -22.68 26.21
C GLN A 188 22.64 -21.90 24.89
N LEU A 189 23.81 -21.38 24.50
CA LEU A 189 23.97 -20.65 23.24
C LEU A 189 23.75 -21.57 22.04
N LYS A 190 24.39 -22.75 21.99
CA LYS A 190 24.21 -23.74 20.92
C LYS A 190 22.75 -24.14 20.77
N PHE A 191 22.06 -24.40 21.89
CA PHE A 191 20.63 -24.71 21.89
C PHE A 191 19.76 -23.57 21.32
N GLN A 192 20.03 -22.31 21.70
CA GLN A 192 19.28 -21.17 21.16
C GLN A 192 19.57 -20.97 19.66
N LEU A 193 20.81 -21.14 19.23
CA LEU A 193 21.18 -21.05 17.81
C LEU A 193 20.48 -22.15 17.00
N GLU A 194 20.39 -23.37 17.53
CA GLU A 194 19.61 -24.45 16.90
C GLU A 194 18.12 -24.12 16.82
N LYS A 195 17.52 -23.66 17.92
CA LYS A 195 16.10 -23.29 17.98
C LYS A 195 15.74 -22.22 16.96
N HIS A 196 16.59 -21.22 16.78
CA HIS A 196 16.41 -20.14 15.79
C HIS A 196 16.89 -20.53 14.38
N LYS A 197 17.25 -21.81 14.18
CA LYS A 197 17.77 -22.37 12.94
C LYS A 197 19.07 -21.71 12.48
N ILE A 198 19.80 -20.99 13.33
CA ILE A 198 21.06 -20.31 12.95
C ILE A 198 22.19 -21.33 12.73
N MET A 199 22.27 -22.37 13.54
CA MET A 199 23.18 -23.51 13.37
C MET A 199 22.42 -24.82 13.54
N ASN A 200 22.95 -25.92 13.01
CA ASN A 200 22.46 -27.27 13.28
C ASN A 200 23.13 -27.87 14.54
N LYS A 201 22.71 -29.09 14.91
CA LYS A 201 23.29 -29.82 16.05
C LYS A 201 24.79 -30.12 15.95
N ALA A 202 25.31 -30.22 14.72
CA ALA A 202 26.73 -30.44 14.47
C ALA A 202 27.57 -29.14 14.61
N GLY A 203 26.91 -27.98 14.75
CA GLY A 203 27.56 -26.68 14.79
C GLY A 203 27.76 -26.03 13.42
N ASP A 204 27.26 -26.64 12.34
CA ASP A 204 27.31 -26.08 11.00
C ASP A 204 26.13 -25.14 10.75
N SER A 205 26.32 -24.15 9.87
CA SER A 205 25.28 -23.22 9.45
C SER A 205 25.16 -23.19 7.94
N ASP A 206 23.94 -23.32 7.43
CA ASP A 206 23.62 -23.04 6.03
C ASP A 206 23.75 -21.55 5.70
N LEU A 207 23.82 -20.67 6.72
CA LEU A 207 23.92 -19.24 6.53
C LEU A 207 25.34 -18.77 6.15
N TYR A 208 26.38 -19.60 6.36
CA TYR A 208 27.77 -19.23 6.06
C TYR A 208 28.00 -18.85 4.59
N GLN A 209 27.22 -19.43 3.67
CA GLN A 209 27.31 -19.12 2.23
C GLN A 209 26.88 -17.69 1.87
N TYR A 210 26.15 -17.01 2.76
CA TYR A 210 25.62 -15.66 2.52
C TYR A 210 26.41 -14.56 3.24
N ILE A 211 27.37 -14.94 4.09
CA ILE A 211 28.22 -13.98 4.79
C ILE A 211 29.40 -13.64 3.89
N ILE A 212 29.37 -12.44 3.32
CA ILE A 212 30.45 -11.93 2.46
C ILE A 212 31.73 -11.83 3.30
N ASN A 213 32.81 -12.42 2.81
CA ASN A 213 34.11 -12.28 3.44
C ASN A 213 34.61 -10.86 3.16
N GLU A 214 34.73 -10.04 4.19
CA GLU A 214 35.61 -8.88 4.10
C GLU A 214 37.03 -9.41 3.88
N PRO A 215 37.75 -8.94 2.83
CA PRO A 215 39.13 -9.34 2.63
C PRO A 215 39.94 -8.97 3.87
N ASP A 216 40.66 -9.94 4.42
CA ASP A 216 41.51 -9.74 5.60
C ASP A 216 42.42 -8.53 5.33
N SER A 217 42.22 -7.45 6.09
CA SER A 217 43.12 -6.30 6.14
C SER A 217 44.34 -6.60 7.00
#